data_AF-A0A1C5STL6-F1
#
_entry.id   AF-A0A1C5STL6-F1
#
_cell.length_a   1.000
_cell.length_b   1.000
_cell.length_c   1.000
_cell.angle_alpha   90.00
_cell.angle_beta   90.00
_cell.angle_gamma   90.00
#
_symmetry.space_group_name_H-M   'P 1'
#
loop_
_entity.id
_entity.type
_entity.pdbx_description
1 polymer ?
#
loop_
_entity_poly.entity_id
_entity_poly.type
_entity_poly.pdbx_seq_one_letter_code
_entity_poly.pdbx_strand_id
1 'polypeptide(L)'
;MVVKNLKELERELRARIDYALLTDVAEVVTTVMLDHIERDVYDSYVPHEYVRRYDNGGLMDISNINSSIEGDTLVVENNTMANPYIFVQSKMVKSDNAGQELSPIIETGWGYDFGDWTYYGVARPFMYNTKEDLSDNKYHVMALRQGIKRQGIEVK
;
A
#
# COMPACT_ATOMS: atom_id res chain seq x y z
N MET A 1 23.51 -15.40 21.06
CA MET A 1 22.96 -16.51 20.26
C MET A 1 24.10 -17.43 19.87
N VAL A 2 23.87 -18.74 19.92
CA VAL A 2 24.85 -19.75 19.49
C VAL A 2 24.29 -20.48 18.28
N VAL A 3 24.92 -20.32 17.12
CA VAL A 3 24.62 -21.04 15.88
C VAL A 3 25.64 -22.17 15.70
N LYS A 4 25.16 -23.39 15.41
CA LYS A 4 26.00 -24.60 15.45
C LYS A 4 26.59 -24.99 14.10
N ASN A 5 26.01 -24.49 13.01
CA ASN A 5 26.43 -24.80 11.64
C ASN A 5 25.96 -23.71 10.66
N LEU A 6 26.46 -23.78 9.41
CA LEU A 6 26.15 -22.80 8.37
C LEU A 6 24.64 -22.69 8.08
N LYS A 7 23.91 -23.81 8.10
CA LYS A 7 22.46 -23.82 7.87
C LYS A 7 21.69 -23.07 8.97
N GLU A 8 22.12 -23.23 10.22
CA GLU A 8 21.54 -22.46 11.34
C GLU A 8 21.88 -20.97 11.24
N LEU A 9 23.10 -20.62 10.81
CA LEU A 9 23.47 -19.23 10.56
C LEU A 9 22.63 -18.61 9.44
N GLU A 10 22.47 -19.29 8.30
CA GLU A 10 21.65 -18.79 7.19
C GLU A 10 20.19 -18.56 7.62
N ARG A 11 19.60 -19.52 8.34
CA ARG A 11 18.23 -19.40 8.83
C ARG A 11 18.06 -18.21 9.77
N GLU A 12 19.02 -17.99 10.66
CA GLU A 12 18.98 -16.84 11.55
C GLU A 12 19.10 -15.51 10.79
N LEU A 13 20.02 -15.42 9.84
CA LEU A 13 20.19 -14.21 9.03
C LEU A 13 18.91 -13.88 8.27
N ARG A 14 18.26 -14.89 7.66
CA ARG A 14 16.96 -14.74 7.02
C ARG A 14 15.90 -14.23 8.00
N ALA A 15 15.76 -14.86 9.16
CA ALA A 15 14.76 -14.44 10.16
C ALA A 15 14.93 -12.97 10.60
N ARG A 16 16.17 -12.49 10.72
CA ARG A 16 16.46 -11.09 11.06
C ARG A 16 16.19 -10.13 9.90
N ILE A 17 16.49 -10.54 8.68
CA ILE A 17 16.18 -9.77 7.47
C ILE A 17 14.65 -9.68 7.31
N ASP A 18 13.94 -10.79 7.43
CA ASP A 18 12.48 -10.85 7.34
C ASP A 18 11.82 -9.99 8.41
N TYR A 19 12.35 -9.99 9.64
CA TYR A 19 11.90 -9.09 10.69
C TYR A 19 12.06 -7.62 10.29
N ALA A 20 13.26 -7.22 9.82
CA ALA A 20 13.52 -5.85 9.38
C ALA A 20 12.64 -5.45 8.19
N LEU A 21 12.35 -6.36 7.26
CA LEU A 21 11.44 -6.14 6.15
C LEU A 21 10.01 -5.89 6.64
N LEU A 22 9.48 -6.75 7.51
CA LEU A 22 8.10 -6.69 8.01
C LEU A 22 7.84 -5.57 9.02
N THR A 23 8.87 -5.05 9.68
CA THR A 23 8.71 -3.92 10.60
C THR A 23 9.17 -2.62 9.95
N ASP A 24 10.47 -2.49 9.73
CA ASP A 24 11.11 -1.21 9.43
C ASP A 24 10.85 -0.77 7.99
N VAL A 25 10.96 -1.71 7.04
CA VAL A 25 10.74 -1.41 5.62
C VAL A 25 9.25 -1.27 5.33
N ALA A 26 8.41 -2.16 5.87
CA ALA A 26 6.96 -2.10 5.71
C ALA A 26 6.37 -0.76 6.22
N GLU A 27 6.82 -0.26 7.37
CA GLU A 27 6.40 1.05 7.92
C GLU A 27 6.72 2.20 6.95
N VAL A 28 7.94 2.22 6.41
CA VAL A 28 8.38 3.26 5.46
C VAL A 28 7.62 3.18 4.15
N VAL A 29 7.45 1.97 3.58
CA VAL A 29 6.66 1.77 2.35
C VAL A 29 5.22 2.21 2.56
N THR A 30 4.61 1.86 3.68
CA THR A 30 3.23 2.25 4.03
C THR A 30 3.11 3.77 4.16
N THR A 31 4.08 4.42 4.79
CA THR A 31 4.10 5.88 4.95
C THR A 31 4.14 6.59 3.59
N VAL A 32 5.04 6.16 2.69
CA VAL A 32 5.14 6.72 1.33
C VAL A 32 3.86 6.45 0.53
N MET A 33 3.26 5.27 0.69
CA MET A 33 1.99 4.92 0.05
C MET A 33 0.85 5.83 0.52
N LEU A 34 0.73 6.09 1.82
CA LEU A 34 -0.27 7.01 2.38
C LEU A 34 -0.11 8.43 1.82
N ASP A 35 1.14 8.92 1.71
CA ASP A 35 1.46 10.23 1.14
C ASP A 35 1.03 10.33 -0.34
N HIS A 36 1.19 9.24 -1.10
CA HIS A 36 0.68 9.17 -2.48
C HIS A 36 -0.83 8.99 -2.57
N ILE A 37 -1.47 8.25 -1.66
CA ILE A 37 -2.93 8.17 -1.61
C ILE A 37 -3.52 9.55 -1.37
N GLU A 38 -2.97 10.31 -0.43
CA GLU A 38 -3.40 11.68 -0.17
C GLU A 38 -3.22 12.55 -1.41
N ARG A 39 -1.99 12.68 -1.92
CA ARG A 39 -1.66 13.58 -3.05
C ARG A 39 -2.31 13.18 -4.37
N ASP A 40 -2.22 11.91 -4.75
CA ASP A 40 -2.60 11.45 -6.09
C ASP A 40 -4.09 11.12 -6.18
N VAL A 41 -4.71 10.70 -5.07
CA VAL A 41 -6.11 10.25 -5.04
C VAL A 41 -7.06 11.26 -4.40
N TYR A 42 -6.69 11.82 -3.25
CA TYR A 42 -7.58 12.66 -2.48
C TYR A 42 -7.45 14.14 -2.80
N ASP A 43 -6.23 14.66 -2.92
CA ASP A 43 -5.99 16.06 -3.27
C ASP A 43 -6.22 16.34 -4.75
N SER A 44 -6.18 15.32 -5.60
CA SER A 44 -6.38 15.49 -7.04
C SER A 44 -7.75 16.08 -7.39
N TYR A 45 -8.80 15.81 -6.62
CA TYR A 45 -10.09 16.50 -6.69
C TYR A 45 -10.99 16.17 -5.50
N VAL A 46 -12.08 16.92 -5.30
CA VAL A 46 -13.13 16.62 -4.30
C VAL A 46 -14.41 16.18 -5.01
N PRO A 47 -14.91 14.94 -4.82
CA PRO A 47 -16.16 14.49 -5.44
C PRO A 47 -17.36 15.24 -4.87
N HIS A 48 -18.35 15.51 -5.73
CA HIS A 48 -19.65 16.02 -5.30
C HIS A 48 -20.73 14.93 -5.31
N GLU A 49 -20.46 13.83 -6.02
CA GLU A 49 -21.41 12.77 -6.31
C GLU A 49 -21.47 11.75 -5.19
N TYR A 50 -20.37 11.55 -4.45
CA TYR A 50 -20.23 10.57 -3.37
C TYR A 50 -19.36 11.06 -2.22
N VAL A 51 -19.45 10.38 -1.07
CA VAL A 51 -18.64 10.65 0.12
C VAL A 51 -17.46 9.67 0.18
N ARG A 52 -16.24 10.20 0.34
CA ARG A 52 -15.03 9.40 0.51
C ARG A 52 -14.92 8.81 1.92
N ARG A 53 -14.39 7.59 2.00
CA ARG A 53 -14.17 6.87 3.28
C ARG A 53 -12.91 7.31 4.02
N TYR A 54 -11.89 7.82 3.34
CA TYR A 54 -10.59 8.19 3.94
C TYR A 54 -10.03 7.07 4.83
N ASP A 55 -9.87 7.31 6.13
CA ASP A 55 -9.36 6.41 7.17
C ASP A 55 -10.47 5.56 7.83
N ASN A 56 -11.73 5.71 7.41
CA ASN A 56 -12.87 4.94 7.89
C ASN A 56 -13.22 3.80 6.90
N GLY A 57 -12.33 2.82 6.80
CA GLY A 57 -12.41 1.70 5.85
C GLY A 57 -12.03 2.05 4.41
N GLY A 58 -11.48 3.24 4.15
CA GLY A 58 -11.03 3.68 2.83
C GLY A 58 -9.55 3.36 2.54
N LEU A 59 -8.99 3.98 1.50
CA LEU A 59 -7.60 3.75 1.08
C LEU A 59 -6.58 4.19 2.14
N MET A 60 -6.89 5.24 2.90
CA MET A 60 -6.03 5.73 3.99
C MET A 60 -6.20 4.95 5.29
N ASP A 61 -7.17 4.04 5.38
CA ASP A 61 -7.33 3.20 6.56
C ASP A 61 -6.18 2.17 6.59
N ILE A 62 -5.29 2.34 7.57
CA ILE A 62 -4.10 1.49 7.70
C ILE A 62 -4.46 0.01 7.89
N SER A 63 -5.67 -0.31 8.36
CA SER A 63 -6.14 -1.69 8.49
C SER A 63 -6.37 -2.38 7.13
N ASN A 64 -6.48 -1.61 6.04
CA ASN A 64 -6.52 -2.13 4.67
C ASN A 64 -5.14 -2.28 4.05
N ILE A 65 -4.08 -1.75 4.68
CA ILE A 65 -2.70 -1.85 4.17
C ILE A 65 -2.01 -3.01 4.88
N ASN A 66 -1.63 -4.02 4.11
CA ASN A 66 -1.09 -5.27 4.64
C ASN A 66 0.31 -5.50 4.10
N SER A 67 1.17 -6.09 4.92
CA SER A 67 2.53 -6.46 4.54
C SER A 67 2.82 -7.93 4.82
N SER A 68 3.47 -8.60 3.89
CA SER A 68 3.85 -10.01 3.98
C SER A 68 5.21 -10.27 3.33
N ILE A 69 5.82 -11.43 3.60
CA ILE A 69 7.01 -11.90 2.88
C ILE A 69 6.60 -13.04 1.97
N GLU A 70 6.90 -12.88 0.68
CA GLU A 70 6.78 -13.92 -0.32
C GLU A 70 8.18 -14.32 -0.80
N GLY A 71 8.67 -15.46 -0.29
CA GLY A 71 10.04 -15.90 -0.54
C GLY A 71 11.07 -14.99 0.13
N ASP A 72 11.70 -14.12 -0.64
CA ASP A 72 12.67 -13.11 -0.20
C ASP A 72 12.21 -11.67 -0.47
N THR A 73 10.94 -11.50 -0.87
CA THR A 73 10.37 -10.23 -1.28
C THR A 73 9.34 -9.76 -0.26
N LEU A 74 9.50 -8.52 0.22
CA LEU A 74 8.44 -7.82 0.95
C LEU A 74 7.36 -7.39 -0.03
N VAL A 75 6.13 -7.79 0.26
CA VAL A 75 4.91 -7.38 -0.45
C VAL A 75 4.14 -6.44 0.48
N VAL A 76 3.75 -5.27 -0.04
CA VAL A 76 2.88 -4.30 0.66
C VAL A 76 1.73 -3.94 -0.27
N GLU A 77 0.51 -4.15 0.19
CA GLU A 77 -0.70 -4.06 -0.62
C GLU A 77 -1.76 -3.21 0.08
N ASN A 78 -2.57 -2.51 -0.71
CA ASN A 78 -3.78 -1.84 -0.23
C ASN A 78 -5.01 -2.63 -0.68
N ASN A 79 -5.57 -3.41 0.25
CA ASN A 79 -6.65 -4.38 0.02
C ASN A 79 -8.03 -3.75 0.28
N THR A 80 -8.16 -2.43 0.08
CA THR A 80 -9.41 -1.72 0.30
C THR A 80 -10.48 -2.23 -0.65
N MET A 81 -11.55 -2.82 -0.10
CA MET A 81 -12.66 -3.35 -0.88
C MET A 81 -13.71 -2.28 -1.19
N ALA A 82 -14.30 -2.34 -2.39
CA ALA A 82 -15.42 -1.50 -2.78
C ALA A 82 -16.65 -1.80 -1.91
N ASN A 83 -17.36 -0.74 -1.52
CA ASN A 83 -18.60 -0.90 -0.76
C ASN A 83 -19.68 -1.56 -1.62
N PRO A 84 -20.58 -2.39 -1.02
CA PRO A 84 -21.68 -3.00 -1.75
C PRO A 84 -22.69 -1.99 -2.29
N TYR A 85 -22.75 -0.81 -1.68
CA TYR A 85 -23.60 0.30 -2.12
C TYR A 85 -22.82 1.60 -2.11
N ILE A 86 -23.09 2.44 -3.10
CA ILE A 86 -22.55 3.79 -3.21
C ILE A 86 -23.69 4.79 -3.22
N PHE A 87 -23.44 5.96 -2.66
CA PHE A 87 -24.37 7.08 -2.72
C PHE A 87 -23.97 7.95 -3.90
N VAL A 88 -24.84 8.04 -4.90
CA VAL A 88 -24.62 8.80 -6.14
C VAL A 88 -25.87 9.64 -6.39
N GLN A 89 -25.70 10.95 -6.62
CA GLN A 89 -26.80 11.87 -6.96
C GLN A 89 -28.01 11.73 -6.00
N SER A 90 -27.73 11.73 -4.70
CA SER A 90 -28.72 11.59 -3.64
C SER A 90 -29.47 10.25 -3.56
N LYS A 91 -28.96 9.19 -4.20
CA LYS A 91 -29.55 7.85 -4.18
C LYS A 91 -28.51 6.80 -3.81
N MET A 92 -28.95 5.82 -3.02
CA MET A 92 -28.18 4.60 -2.80
C MET A 92 -28.36 3.67 -3.99
N VAL A 93 -27.26 3.31 -4.64
CA VAL A 93 -27.22 2.34 -5.75
C VAL A 93 -26.28 1.20 -5.40
N LYS A 94 -26.57 0.02 -5.93
CA LYS A 94 -25.68 -1.14 -5.77
C LYS A 94 -24.42 -0.90 -6.61
N SER A 95 -23.25 -1.18 -6.03
CA SER A 95 -21.97 -1.15 -6.73
C SER A 95 -21.80 -2.39 -7.60
N ASP A 96 -21.35 -2.21 -8.84
CA ASP A 96 -20.95 -3.33 -9.71
C ASP A 96 -19.59 -3.89 -9.27
N ASN A 97 -18.79 -3.05 -8.61
CA ASN A 97 -17.51 -3.43 -8.01
C ASN A 97 -17.63 -4.02 -6.60
N ALA A 98 -18.83 -4.22 -6.06
CA ALA A 98 -19.04 -4.73 -4.70
C ALA A 98 -18.15 -5.94 -4.37
N GLY A 99 -17.29 -5.82 -3.35
CA GLY A 99 -16.37 -6.89 -2.93
C GLY A 99 -15.12 -7.07 -3.80
N GLN A 100 -14.88 -6.19 -4.78
CA GLN A 100 -13.63 -6.11 -5.53
C GLN A 100 -12.70 -5.08 -4.89
N GLU A 101 -11.40 -5.22 -5.12
CA GLU A 101 -10.41 -4.25 -4.66
C GLU A 101 -10.51 -2.93 -5.43
N LEU A 102 -10.42 -1.82 -4.71
CA LEU A 102 -10.48 -0.47 -5.30
C LEU A 102 -9.17 -0.08 -5.98
N SER A 103 -8.03 -0.57 -5.49
CA SER A 103 -6.71 -0.14 -5.95
C SER A 103 -6.56 -0.28 -7.47
N PRO A 104 -6.86 -1.43 -8.12
CA PRO A 104 -6.75 -1.55 -9.58
C PRO A 104 -7.63 -0.58 -10.38
N ILE A 105 -8.84 -0.29 -9.88
CA ILE A 105 -9.78 0.63 -10.53
C ILE A 105 -9.23 2.06 -10.48
N ILE A 106 -8.66 2.45 -9.34
CA ILE A 106 -8.12 3.79 -9.11
C ILE A 106 -6.80 3.98 -9.87
N GLU A 107 -5.91 2.99 -9.81
CA GLU A 107 -4.63 2.98 -10.53
C GLU A 107 -4.82 3.18 -12.03
N THR A 108 -5.83 2.52 -12.60
CA THR A 108 -6.05 2.50 -14.05
C THR A 108 -7.03 3.57 -14.52
N GLY A 109 -7.93 4.02 -13.65
CA GLY A 109 -9.06 4.88 -14.02
C GLY A 109 -10.21 4.14 -14.69
N TRP A 110 -10.14 2.81 -14.82
CA TRP A 110 -11.11 1.99 -15.53
C TRP A 110 -11.95 1.15 -14.58
N GLY A 111 -13.24 1.00 -14.89
CA GLY A 111 -14.16 0.15 -14.13
C GLY A 111 -14.93 0.84 -13.02
N TYR A 112 -14.90 2.18 -12.92
CA TYR A 112 -15.76 2.90 -11.96
C TYR A 112 -17.25 2.61 -12.19
N ASP A 113 -18.01 2.44 -11.10
CA ASP A 113 -19.47 2.28 -11.11
C ASP A 113 -20.22 3.48 -11.72
N PHE A 114 -19.58 4.64 -11.75
CA PHE A 114 -20.17 5.89 -12.18
C PHE A 114 -19.34 6.55 -13.30
N GLY A 115 -20.01 6.89 -14.40
CA GLY A 115 -19.40 7.36 -15.64
C GLY A 115 -19.46 8.86 -15.91
N ASP A 116 -20.33 9.59 -15.22
CA ASP A 116 -20.64 10.99 -15.53
C ASP A 116 -20.03 11.95 -14.51
N TRP A 117 -18.69 11.98 -14.46
CA TRP A 117 -17.94 12.83 -13.54
C TRP A 117 -16.51 13.08 -14.05
N THR A 118 -15.90 14.15 -13.55
CA THR A 118 -14.62 14.71 -14.03
C THR A 118 -13.44 13.73 -14.03
N TYR A 119 -13.47 12.71 -13.17
CA TYR A 119 -12.39 11.72 -13.04
C TYR A 119 -12.74 10.33 -13.59
N TYR A 120 -13.84 10.20 -14.33
CA TYR A 120 -14.11 8.99 -15.08
C TYR A 120 -13.06 8.75 -16.16
N GLY A 121 -12.44 7.56 -16.18
CA GLY A 121 -11.37 7.24 -17.13
C GLY A 121 -10.03 7.89 -16.81
N VAL A 122 -9.91 8.57 -15.67
CA VAL A 122 -8.66 9.23 -15.23
C VAL A 122 -7.97 8.36 -14.19
N ALA A 123 -6.78 7.88 -14.55
CA ALA A 123 -5.89 7.14 -13.65
C ALA A 123 -5.39 8.02 -12.51
N ARG A 124 -5.31 7.46 -11.31
CA ARG A 124 -4.72 8.07 -10.11
C ARG A 124 -3.70 7.09 -9.53
N PRO A 125 -2.51 7.00 -10.14
CA PRO A 125 -1.63 5.84 -10.02
C PRO A 125 -0.75 5.92 -8.76
N PHE A 126 -1.37 5.88 -7.58
CA PHE A 126 -0.70 6.05 -6.29
C PHE A 126 0.30 4.93 -5.98
N MET A 127 0.02 3.68 -6.35
CA MET A 127 0.94 2.55 -6.17
C MET A 127 2.14 2.65 -7.11
N TYR A 128 1.92 3.02 -8.38
CA TYR A 128 3.02 3.26 -9.32
C TYR A 128 3.92 4.39 -8.81
N ASN A 129 3.32 5.53 -8.44
CA ASN A 129 4.09 6.66 -7.94
C ASN A 129 4.81 6.36 -6.61
N THR A 130 4.20 5.58 -5.71
CA THR A 130 4.85 5.06 -4.50
C THR A 130 6.11 4.27 -4.84
N LYS A 131 6.03 3.39 -5.85
CA LYS A 131 7.18 2.60 -6.29
C LYS A 131 8.28 3.48 -6.87
N GLU A 132 7.93 4.47 -7.67
CA GLU A 132 8.90 5.42 -8.24
C GLU A 132 9.56 6.26 -7.13
N ASP A 133 8.80 6.81 -6.18
CA ASP A 133 9.32 7.61 -5.06
C ASP A 133 10.28 6.77 -4.19
N LEU A 134 9.87 5.55 -3.82
CA LEU A 134 10.74 4.61 -3.11
C LEU A 134 12.02 4.30 -3.90
N SER A 135 11.92 4.13 -5.23
CA SER A 135 13.06 3.87 -6.10
C SER A 135 14.00 5.07 -6.20
N ASP A 136 13.48 6.28 -6.37
CA ASP A 136 14.29 7.47 -6.59
C ASP A 136 14.98 7.91 -5.30
N ASN A 137 14.25 7.88 -4.19
CA ASN A 137 14.75 8.37 -2.90
C ASN A 137 15.36 7.28 -2.01
N LYS A 138 15.24 6.00 -2.40
CA LYS A 138 15.86 4.85 -1.71
C LYS A 138 15.45 4.69 -0.24
N TYR A 139 14.30 5.22 0.16
CA TYR A 139 13.83 5.13 1.56
C TYR A 139 13.76 3.69 2.08
N HIS A 140 13.29 2.75 1.25
CA HIS A 140 13.25 1.32 1.58
C HIS A 140 14.64 0.70 1.82
N VAL A 141 15.68 1.14 1.08
CA VAL A 141 17.06 0.68 1.28
C VAL A 141 17.63 1.23 2.59
N MET A 142 17.36 2.50 2.88
CA MET A 142 17.78 3.14 4.14
C MET A 142 17.11 2.47 5.34
N ALA A 143 15.80 2.19 5.24
CA ALA A 143 15.02 1.47 6.25
C ALA A 143 15.58 0.08 6.49
N LEU A 144 15.87 -0.69 5.43
CA LEU A 144 16.44 -2.03 5.55
C LEU A 144 17.81 -2.00 6.23
N ARG A 145 18.71 -1.10 5.81
CA ARG A 145 20.03 -0.92 6.42
C ARG A 145 19.95 -0.58 7.91
N GLN A 146 19.00 0.27 8.30
CA GLN A 146 18.80 0.60 9.70
C GLN A 146 18.19 -0.57 10.48
N GLY A 147 17.22 -1.27 9.89
CA GLY A 147 16.54 -2.42 10.48
C GLY A 147 17.49 -3.58 10.76
N ILE A 148 18.28 -4.00 9.76
CA ILE A 148 19.28 -5.07 9.95
C ILE A 148 20.36 -4.68 10.98
N LYS A 149 20.76 -3.40 11.02
CA LYS A 149 21.67 -2.89 12.06
C LYS A 149 21.05 -3.00 13.46
N ARG A 150 19.76 -2.68 13.62
CA ARG A 150 19.01 -2.90 14.88
C ARG A 150 18.94 -4.38 15.24
N GLN A 151 18.86 -5.26 14.25
CA GLN A 151 18.94 -6.72 14.43
C GLN A 151 20.37 -7.24 14.70
N GLY A 152 21.35 -6.33 14.90
CA GLY A 152 22.73 -6.69 15.22
C GLY A 152 23.55 -7.20 14.04
N ILE A 153 23.11 -6.94 12.81
CA ILE A 153 23.85 -7.23 11.57
C ILE A 153 24.44 -5.93 11.05
N GLU A 154 25.77 -5.83 11.05
CA GLU A 154 26.47 -4.69 10.46
C GLU A 154 26.70 -4.94 8.97
N VAL A 155 26.07 -4.11 8.12
CA VAL A 155 26.25 -4.14 6.66
C VAL A 155 27.19 -3.01 6.26
N LYS A 156 28.29 -3.36 5.60
CA LYS A 156 29.30 -2.42 5.09
C LYS A 156 28.96 -1.98 3.66
#